data_AF-A0A7W9KR07-F1
#
_entry.id   AF-A0A7W9KR07-F1
#
_cell.length_a   1.000
_cell.length_b   1.000
_cell.length_c   1.000
_cell.angle_alpha   90.00
_cell.angle_beta   90.00
_cell.angle_gamma   90.00
#
_symmetry.space_group_name_H-M   'P 1'
#
loop_
_entity.id
_entity.type
_entity.pdbx_description
1 polymer ?
#
loop_
_entity_poly.entity_id
_entity_poly.type
_entity_poly.pdbx_seq_one_letter_code
_entity_poly.pdbx_strand_id
1 'polypeptide(L)' 'MALTKNPARPSLVLDGNPPQQRRRAARHVASLSDNAEQCAELLDMLGLSADDGLAPEE' A
#
# COMPACT_ATOMS: atom_id res chain seq x y z
N MET A 1 -13.05 16.22 -24.90
CA MET A 1 -13.37 15.49 -23.66
C MET A 1 -12.05 15.16 -22.98
N ALA A 2 -11.71 15.90 -21.92
CA ALA A 2 -10.43 15.76 -21.23
C ALA A 2 -10.46 14.51 -20.35
N LEU A 3 -9.52 13.61 -20.58
CA LEU A 3 -9.24 12.45 -19.74
C LEU A 3 -9.06 12.94 -18.31
N THR A 4 -10.03 12.64 -17.45
CA THR A 4 -9.93 12.89 -16.01
C THR A 4 -8.75 12.07 -15.51
N LYS A 5 -7.64 12.76 -15.26
CA LYS A 5 -6.49 12.23 -14.53
C LYS A 5 -7.00 11.86 -13.14
N ASN A 6 -7.55 10.65 -12.97
CA ASN A 6 -7.98 10.14 -11.68
C ASN A 6 -6.76 10.15 -10.75
N PRO A 7 -6.72 10.99 -9.71
CA PRO A 7 -5.58 11.07 -8.80
C PRO A 7 -5.53 9.87 -7.82
N ALA A 8 -6.42 8.88 -7.97
CA ALA A 8 -6.68 7.83 -6.98
C ALA A 8 -6.14 6.45 -7.37
N ARG A 9 -5.32 6.34 -8.42
CA ARG A 9 -4.59 5.10 -8.70
C ARG A 9 -3.09 5.36 -8.50
N PRO A 10 -2.55 5.15 -7.29
CA PRO A 10 -1.11 5.02 -7.16
C PRO A 10 -0.72 3.82 -8.03
N SER A 11 0.04 4.08 -9.09
CA SER A 11 0.73 3.03 -9.81
C SER A 11 1.66 2.34 -8.80
N LEU A 12 1.27 1.15 -8.34
CA LEU A 12 1.98 0.33 -7.37
C LEU A 12 3.24 -0.28 -7.98
N VAL A 13 4.08 0.53 -8.60
CA VAL A 13 5.47 0.15 -8.89
C VAL A 13 6.21 0.38 -7.59
N LEU A 14 6.42 -0.68 -6.81
CA LEU A 14 6.98 -0.62 -5.46
C LEU A 14 8.51 -0.61 -5.39
N ASP A 15 9.19 -0.86 -6.50
CA ASP A 15 10.64 -0.74 -6.62
C ASP A 15 11.06 0.74 -6.63
N GLY A 16 11.14 1.34 -5.44
CA GLY A 16 11.65 2.71 -5.22
C GLY A 16 10.76 3.64 -4.39
N ASN A 17 9.65 3.17 -3.83
CA ASN A 17 8.76 4.05 -3.04
C ASN A 17 9.38 4.43 -1.68
N PRO A 18 9.30 5.71 -1.27
CA PRO A 18 9.76 6.17 0.04
C PRO A 18 9.13 5.35 1.18
N PRO A 19 9.83 5.17 2.32
CA PRO A 19 9.32 4.40 3.47
C PRO A 19 7.91 4.83 3.91
N GLN A 20 7.63 6.14 3.87
CA GLN A 20 6.33 6.71 4.22
C GLN A 20 5.20 6.24 3.28
N GLN A 21 5.49 6.03 2.00
CA GLN A 21 4.51 5.55 1.04
C GLN A 21 4.22 4.05 1.23
N ARG A 22 5.25 3.24 1.50
CA ARG A 22 5.08 1.83 1.85
C ARG A 22 4.24 1.67 3.11
N ARG A 23 4.50 2.48 4.14
CA ARG A 23 3.69 2.53 5.38
C ARG A 23 2.23 2.86 5.12
N ARG A 24 1.96 3.89 4.31
CA ARG A 24 0.58 4.28 3.98
C ARG A 24 -0.13 3.17 3.20
N ALA A 25 0.56 2.55 2.24
CA ALA A 25 -0.01 1.45 1.47
C ALA A 25 -0.31 0.24 2.37
N ALA A 26 0.62 -0.18 3.22
CA ALA A 26 0.41 -1.30 4.15
C ALA A 26 -0.74 -1.04 5.13
N ARG A 27 -0.83 0.17 5.70
CA ARG A 27 -1.95 0.58 6.56
C ARG A 27 -3.28 0.65 5.81
N HIS A 28 -3.26 1.08 4.56
CA HIS A 28 -4.47 1.15 3.75
C HIS A 28 -5.00 -0.26 3.44
N VAL A 29 -4.13 -1.19 3.07
CA VAL A 29 -4.48 -2.61 2.88
C VAL A 29 -5.05 -3.20 4.16
N ALA A 30 -4.40 -2.97 5.30
CA ALA A 30 -4.89 -3.42 6.60
C ALA A 30 -6.28 -2.84 6.94
N SER A 31 -6.55 -1.58 6.57
CA SER A 31 -7.86 -0.95 6.81
C SER A 31 -8.99 -1.47 5.91
N LEU A 32 -8.65 -2.07 4.77
CA LEU A 32 -9.60 -2.60 3.79
C LEU A 32 -9.81 -4.12 3.92
N SER A 33 -8.97 -4.79 4.70
CA SER A 33 -9.00 -6.24 4.86
C SER A 33 -9.94 -6.64 5.99
N ASP A 34 -10.76 -7.66 5.78
CA ASP A 34 -11.69 -8.18 6.77
C ASP A 34 -11.01 -9.14 7.77
N ASN A 35 -9.87 -9.73 7.37
CA ASN A 35 -9.11 -10.67 8.19
C ASN A 35 -7.60 -10.64 7.88
N ALA A 36 -6.82 -11.28 8.74
CA ALA A 36 -5.37 -11.26 8.68
C ALA A 36 -4.80 -12.02 7.46
N GLU A 37 -5.41 -13.12 7.04
CA GLU A 37 -4.99 -13.88 5.86
C GLU A 37 -5.16 -13.05 4.58
N GLN A 38 -6.33 -12.45 4.40
CA GLN A 38 -6.62 -11.57 3.27
C GLN A 38 -5.67 -10.37 3.25
N CYS A 39 -5.38 -9.78 4.41
CA CYS A 39 -4.41 -8.69 4.51
C CYS A 39 -3.03 -9.14 4.03
N ALA A 40 -2.57 -10.31 4.48
CA ALA A 40 -1.27 -10.86 4.08
C ALA A 40 -1.19 -11.14 2.57
N GLU A 41 -2.23 -11.74 1.97
CA GLU A 41 -2.30 -11.97 0.53
C GLU A 41 -2.23 -10.66 -0.27
N LEU A 42 -2.99 -9.65 0.16
CA LEU A 42 -3.01 -8.35 -0.51
C LEU A 42 -1.66 -7.61 -0.37
N LEU A 43 -1.00 -7.71 0.78
CA LEU A 43 0.34 -7.15 0.97
C LEU A 43 1.36 -7.84 0.06
N ASP A 44 1.33 -9.17 -0.02
CA ASP A 44 2.24 -9.96 -0.86
C ASP A 44 2.07 -9.64 -2.35
N MET A 45 0.82 -9.52 -2.83
CA MET A 45 0.54 -9.07 -4.20
C MET A 45 1.11 -7.68 -4.53
N LEU A 46 1.30 -6.84 -3.52
CA LEU A 46 1.88 -5.51 -3.63
C LEU A 46 3.37 -5.49 -3.31
N GLY A 47 3.99 -6.62 -2.98
CA GLY A 47 5.38 -6.66 -2.52
C GLY A 47 5.61 -5.86 -1.23
N LEU A 48 4.58 -5.75 -0.39
CA LEU A 48 4.62 -5.10 0.91
C LEU A 48 4.69 -6.14 2.02
N SER A 49 5.18 -5.71 3.18
CA SER A 49 5.15 -6.46 4.43
C SER A 49 4.28 -5.77 5.47
N ALA A 50 3.84 -6.53 6.49
CA ALA A 50 3.15 -5.93 7.63
C ALA A 50 4.07 -4.96 8.40
N ASP A 51 5.38 -5.24 8.44
CA ASP A 51 6.40 -4.40 9.06
C ASP A 51 6.48 -3.00 8.43
N ASP A 52 6.22 -2.88 7.12
CA ASP A 52 6.16 -1.57 6.46
C ASP A 52 5.12 -0.65 7.10
N GLY A 53 3.99 -1.19 7.60
CA GLY A 53 2.95 -0.43 8.31
C GLY A 53 3.33 0.01 9.72
N LEU A 54 4.33 -0.65 10.32
CA LEU A 54 4.85 -0.41 11.67
C LEU A 54 6.08 0.49 11.68
N ALA A 55 6.74 0.67 10.54
CA ALA A 55 7.94 1.50 10.42
C ALA A 55 7.71 2.90 11.02
N PRO A 56 8.63 3.38 11.89
CA PRO A 56 8.56 4.71 12.47
C PRO A 56 8.74 5.80 11.40
N GLU A 57 8.09 6.95 11.61
CA GLU A 57 8.36 8.16 10.84
C GLU A 57 9.68 8.75 11.34
N GLU A 58 10.77 8.51 10.62
CA GLU A 58 11.98 9.33 10.74
C GLU A 58 11.77 10.71 10.14
#